data_AF-A0A315A432-F1
#
_entry.id   AF-A0A315A432-F1
#
_cell.length_a   1.000
_cell.length_b   1.000
_cell.length_c   1.000
_cell.angle_alpha   90.00
_cell.angle_beta   90.00
_cell.angle_gamma   90.00
#
_symmetry.space_group_name_H-M   'P 1'
#
loop_
_entity.id
_entity.type
_entity.pdbx_description
1 polymer ?
#
loop_
_entity_poly.entity_id
_entity_poly.type
_entity_poly.pdbx_seq_one_letter_code
_entity_poly.pdbx_strand_id
1 'polypeptide(L)'
;MCEVFDSNTWAWKQLKHVSLPYSVWLKIYRPCVTSRGACYWHLTNNQVLAFSYEDDKESWEIFDSPEPMSNSDYCVSYAKLVEYQGRLALIYSKGELMELWVMEDHEKKVWRRHRLISLDGLKQLLGHYPSPEAYYNSDIALMEAWPKVVFYKFQAGSSYKVVNAMLENKPDEIFKLQSDFEIVNLRGPWRWPDFSFIFFLFGFSLFCYFVRFVLGL
;
A
#
# COMPACT_ATOMS: atom_id res chain seq x y z
N MET A 1 7.28 -16.85 14.82
CA MET A 1 6.06 -17.69 14.90
C MET A 1 5.00 -17.00 14.07
N CYS A 2 4.21 -17.73 13.28
CA CYS A 2 3.13 -17.15 12.46
C CYS A 2 1.81 -17.77 12.92
N GLU A 3 0.83 -16.94 13.22
CA GLU A 3 -0.49 -17.35 13.70
C GLU A 3 -1.54 -16.50 13.00
N VAL A 4 -2.66 -17.12 12.64
CA VAL A 4 -3.81 -16.44 12.06
C VAL A 4 -5.03 -16.72 12.92
N PHE A 5 -5.76 -15.67 13.26
CA PHE A 5 -7.03 -15.78 13.95
C PHE A 5 -8.16 -15.86 12.91
N ASP A 6 -8.98 -16.91 12.99
CA ASP A 6 -10.18 -17.04 12.17
C ASP A 6 -11.42 -16.65 13.00
N SER A 7 -12.08 -15.58 12.58
CA SER A 7 -13.27 -15.06 13.25
C SER A 7 -14.52 -15.93 13.08
N ASN A 8 -14.56 -16.83 12.10
CA ASN A 8 -15.68 -17.76 11.92
C ASN A 8 -15.61 -18.91 12.92
N THR A 9 -14.41 -19.46 13.11
CA THR A 9 -14.16 -20.57 14.04
C THR A 9 -13.77 -20.10 15.43
N TRP A 10 -13.48 -18.80 15.61
CA TRP A 10 -13.04 -18.18 16.86
C TRP A 10 -11.77 -18.83 17.44
N ALA A 11 -10.88 -19.26 16.55
CA ALA A 11 -9.70 -20.03 16.90
C ALA A 11 -8.43 -19.44 16.29
N TRP A 12 -7.32 -19.60 17.01
CA TRP A 12 -5.98 -19.34 16.49
C TRP A 12 -5.49 -20.58 15.76
N LYS A 13 -5.01 -20.39 14.53
CA LYS A 13 -4.33 -21.41 13.74
C LYS A 13 -2.85 -21.06 13.68
N GLN A 14 -2.02 -21.96 14.20
CA GLN A 14 -0.58 -21.84 14.02
C GLN A 14 -0.20 -22.26 12.60
N LEU A 15 0.58 -21.40 11.95
CA LEU A 15 1.02 -21.52 10.56
C LEU A 15 2.49 -21.93 10.50
N LYS A 16 2.98 -22.33 9.31
CA LYS A 16 4.41 -22.62 9.18
C LYS A 16 5.21 -21.33 9.38
N HIS A 17 6.42 -21.50 9.86
CA HIS A 17 7.35 -20.37 10.01
C HIS A 17 7.69 -19.78 8.65
N VAL A 18 7.58 -18.46 8.54
CA VAL A 18 8.14 -17.71 7.40
C VAL A 18 9.66 -17.72 7.54
N SER A 19 10.34 -18.17 6.49
CA SER A 19 11.80 -18.22 6.43
C SER A 19 12.33 -16.98 5.76
N LEU A 20 13.09 -16.15 6.50
CA LEU A 20 13.77 -14.98 5.94
C LEU A 20 15.21 -15.34 5.55
N PRO A 21 15.82 -14.61 4.59
CA PRO A 21 17.24 -14.75 4.28
C PRO A 21 18.12 -14.47 5.51
N TYR A 22 19.34 -15.00 5.50
CA TYR A 22 20.29 -14.81 6.60
C TYR A 22 20.54 -13.32 6.87
N SER A 23 20.46 -12.91 8.14
CA SER A 23 20.61 -11.53 8.59
C SER A 23 19.60 -10.53 8.00
N VAL A 24 18.44 -11.02 7.54
CA VAL A 24 17.33 -10.17 7.09
C VAL A 24 16.19 -10.27 8.07
N TRP A 25 15.64 -9.13 8.49
CA TRP A 25 14.49 -9.05 9.39
C TRP A 25 13.46 -8.05 8.89
N LEU A 26 12.24 -8.17 9.41
CA LEU A 26 11.20 -7.16 9.20
C LEU A 26 11.67 -5.84 9.83
N LYS A 27 11.51 -4.72 9.12
CA LYS A 27 11.79 -3.41 9.71
C LYS A 27 10.88 -3.21 10.94
N ILE A 28 11.51 -3.08 12.11
CA ILE A 28 10.83 -2.94 13.41
C ILE A 28 10.02 -1.63 13.41
N TYR A 29 8.89 -1.61 14.13
CA TYR A 29 7.99 -0.45 14.26
C TYR A 29 7.35 0.03 12.95
N ARG A 30 7.13 -0.90 12.01
CA ARG A 30 6.37 -0.65 10.78
C ARG A 30 5.31 -1.71 10.65
N PRO A 31 4.03 -1.35 10.43
CA PRO A 31 2.97 -2.33 10.40
C PRO A 31 3.01 -3.01 9.03
N CYS A 32 2.32 -4.14 8.89
CA CYS A 32 2.10 -4.67 7.56
C CYS A 32 1.22 -3.69 6.76
N VAL A 33 1.53 -3.54 5.47
CA VAL A 33 0.62 -2.89 4.54
C VAL A 33 -0.29 -3.97 3.98
N THR A 34 -1.60 -3.76 3.98
CA THR A 34 -2.56 -4.68 3.38
C THR A 34 -2.97 -4.19 1.99
N SER A 35 -2.88 -5.03 0.98
CA SER A 35 -3.38 -4.71 -0.37
C SER A 35 -3.68 -5.98 -1.15
N ARG A 36 -4.80 -6.00 -1.88
CA ARG A 36 -5.22 -7.14 -2.72
C ARG A 36 -5.19 -8.51 -2.00
N GLY A 37 -5.63 -8.57 -0.75
CA GLY A 37 -5.68 -9.81 0.04
C GLY A 37 -4.34 -10.32 0.59
N ALA A 38 -3.27 -9.54 0.45
CA ALA A 38 -1.98 -9.89 1.04
C ALA A 38 -1.50 -8.81 2.01
N CYS A 39 -0.70 -9.25 2.97
CA CYS A 39 0.04 -8.41 3.89
C CYS A 39 1.49 -8.29 3.40
N TYR A 40 2.03 -7.08 3.42
CA TYR A 40 3.37 -6.78 2.95
C TYR A 40 4.22 -6.15 4.05
N TRP A 41 5.45 -6.61 4.18
CA TRP A 41 6.45 -6.02 5.08
C TRP A 41 7.68 -5.61 4.32
N HIS A 42 8.24 -4.47 4.71
CA HIS A 42 9.53 -4.02 4.19
C HIS A 42 10.65 -4.67 5.01
N LEU A 43 11.62 -5.26 4.32
CA LEU A 43 12.75 -5.94 4.92
C LEU A 43 13.97 -5.00 5.02
N THR A 44 14.91 -5.34 5.91
CA THR A 44 16.13 -4.54 6.12
C THR A 44 17.05 -4.46 4.91
N ASN A 45 17.01 -5.44 4.03
CA ASN A 45 17.76 -5.49 2.78
C ASN A 45 17.02 -4.82 1.60
N ASN A 46 16.02 -3.99 1.87
CA ASN A 46 15.20 -3.32 0.88
C ASN A 46 14.36 -4.28 -0.01
N GLN A 47 14.17 -5.54 0.37
CA GLN A 47 13.19 -6.42 -0.27
C GLN A 47 11.82 -6.30 0.39
N VAL A 48 10.80 -6.86 -0.25
CA VAL A 48 9.43 -6.92 0.26
C VAL A 48 9.06 -8.38 0.50
N LEU A 49 8.58 -8.67 1.70
CA LEU A 49 7.89 -9.92 2.02
C LEU A 49 6.40 -9.72 1.73
N ALA A 50 5.82 -10.56 0.88
CA ALA A 50 4.37 -10.69 0.74
C ALA A 50 3.91 -11.99 1.40
N PHE A 51 2.83 -11.89 2.17
CA PHE A 51 2.15 -13.01 2.78
C PHE A 51 0.68 -12.97 2.38
N SER A 52 0.17 -14.08 1.87
CA SER A 52 -1.25 -14.26 1.56
C SER A 52 -1.78 -15.52 2.21
N TYR A 53 -3.08 -15.49 2.47
CA TYR A 53 -3.82 -16.62 3.03
C TYR A 53 -5.11 -16.80 2.23
N GLU A 54 -5.08 -17.72 1.27
CA GLU A 54 -6.19 -18.01 0.36
C GLU A 54 -6.56 -19.49 0.42
N ASP A 55 -7.86 -19.81 0.44
CA ASP A 55 -8.40 -21.18 0.46
C ASP A 55 -7.74 -22.10 1.51
N ASP A 56 -7.58 -21.59 2.73
CA ASP A 56 -6.91 -22.23 3.87
C ASP A 56 -5.44 -22.61 3.65
N LYS A 57 -4.83 -22.04 2.61
CA LYS A 57 -3.42 -22.20 2.27
C LYS A 57 -2.70 -20.87 2.45
N GLU A 58 -1.65 -20.93 3.25
CA GLU A 58 -0.67 -19.86 3.33
C GLU A 58 0.25 -19.91 2.12
N SER A 59 0.61 -18.74 1.61
CA SER A 59 1.73 -18.60 0.69
C SER A 59 2.47 -17.30 1.00
N TRP A 60 3.79 -17.34 0.80
CA TRP A 60 4.61 -16.16 0.99
C TRP A 60 5.74 -16.15 -0.03
N GLU A 61 6.16 -14.96 -0.38
CA GLU A 61 7.23 -14.73 -1.34
C GLU A 61 8.03 -13.49 -0.94
N ILE A 62 9.29 -13.45 -1.36
CA ILE A 62 10.16 -12.30 -1.20
C ILE A 62 10.57 -11.85 -2.58
N PHE A 63 10.44 -10.55 -2.84
CA PHE A 63 10.82 -9.95 -4.12
C PHE A 63 11.46 -8.58 -3.91
N ASP A 64 12.16 -8.11 -4.93
CA ASP A 64 12.90 -6.87 -4.88
C ASP A 64 11.98 -5.64 -4.95
N SER A 65 12.34 -4.61 -4.21
CA SER A 65 11.71 -3.30 -4.32
C SER A 65 12.45 -2.44 -5.37
N PRO A 66 11.82 -1.41 -5.95
CA PRO A 66 12.46 -0.59 -6.97
C PRO A 66 13.66 0.15 -6.39
N GLU A 67 14.72 0.31 -7.17
CA GLU A 67 15.87 1.09 -6.74
C GLU A 67 15.56 2.60 -6.77
N PRO A 68 15.90 3.37 -5.72
CA PRO A 68 15.78 4.82 -5.76
C PRO A 68 16.80 5.41 -6.74
N MET A 69 16.45 6.47 -7.46
CA MET A 69 17.37 7.07 -8.46
C MET A 69 18.66 7.65 -7.84
N SER A 70 18.62 8.09 -6.59
CA SER A 70 19.73 8.84 -6.01
C SER A 70 20.79 7.91 -5.38
N ASN A 71 21.82 7.59 -6.15
CA ASN A 71 22.91 6.70 -5.76
C ASN A 71 23.97 7.34 -4.82
N SER A 72 23.62 8.42 -4.08
CA SER A 72 24.59 9.06 -3.18
C SER A 72 24.66 8.34 -1.83
N ASP A 73 25.81 7.77 -1.52
CA ASP A 73 26.12 6.96 -0.32
C ASP A 73 26.01 7.71 1.02
N TYR A 74 25.72 9.01 1.01
CA TYR A 74 25.91 9.90 2.15
C TYR A 74 24.64 10.42 2.83
N CYS A 75 23.44 9.95 2.45
CA CYS A 75 22.22 10.38 3.13
C CYS A 75 21.22 9.22 3.31
N VAL A 76 20.76 9.04 4.56
CA VAL A 76 19.78 8.03 4.97
C VAL A 76 18.53 8.17 4.10
N SER A 77 18.34 7.22 3.18
CA SER A 77 17.12 7.14 2.39
C SER A 77 16.00 6.61 3.27
N TYR A 78 14.95 7.42 3.45
CA TYR A 78 13.72 6.94 4.06
C TYR A 78 12.97 6.12 3.01
N ALA A 79 12.57 4.91 3.38
CA ALA A 79 11.81 4.02 2.52
C ALA A 79 10.70 3.36 3.32
N LYS A 80 9.45 3.53 2.89
CA LYS A 80 8.26 3.01 3.57
C LYS A 80 7.23 2.47 2.58
N LEU A 81 6.78 1.25 2.82
CA LEU A 81 5.64 0.68 2.10
C LEU A 81 4.35 1.36 2.55
N VAL A 82 3.46 1.61 1.60
CA VAL A 82 2.13 2.19 1.83
C VAL A 82 1.10 1.57 0.89
N GLU A 83 -0.17 1.68 1.26
CA GLU A 83 -1.28 1.41 0.36
C GLU A 83 -1.60 2.68 -0.46
N TYR A 84 -1.76 2.52 -1.77
CA TYR A 84 -2.16 3.61 -2.66
C TYR A 84 -3.16 3.12 -3.70
N GLN A 85 -4.42 3.55 -3.59
CA GLN A 85 -5.52 3.23 -4.52
C GLN A 85 -5.73 1.71 -4.72
N GLY A 86 -5.78 0.94 -3.64
CA GLY A 86 -5.92 -0.50 -3.62
C GLY A 86 -4.69 -1.27 -4.15
N ARG A 87 -3.54 -0.59 -4.26
CA ARG A 87 -2.28 -1.17 -4.74
C ARG A 87 -1.18 -0.98 -3.73
N LEU A 88 -0.20 -1.89 -3.78
CA LEU A 88 1.03 -1.75 -3.01
C LEU A 88 1.86 -0.61 -3.62
N ALA A 89 2.34 0.28 -2.78
CA ALA A 89 3.20 1.37 -3.14
C ALA A 89 4.39 1.48 -2.17
N LEU A 90 5.44 2.15 -2.65
CA LEU A 90 6.65 2.41 -1.89
C LEU A 90 6.98 3.89 -2.02
N ILE A 91 7.20 4.52 -0.87
CA ILE A 91 7.67 5.88 -0.78
C ILE A 91 9.17 5.85 -0.56
N TYR A 92 9.91 6.55 -1.41
CA TYR A 92 11.28 6.94 -1.14
C TYR A 92 11.33 8.42 -0.82
N SER A 93 12.07 8.80 0.21
CA SER A 93 12.36 10.19 0.52
C SER A 93 13.85 10.35 0.82
N LYS A 94 14.47 11.32 0.17
CA LYS A 94 15.88 11.66 0.37
C LYS A 94 16.07 13.17 0.20
N GLY A 95 16.40 13.83 1.30
CA GLY A 95 16.59 15.27 1.33
C GLY A 95 15.37 16.00 0.78
N GLU A 96 15.54 16.71 -0.34
CA GLU A 96 14.51 17.52 -0.96
C GLU A 96 13.52 16.76 -1.83
N LEU A 97 13.78 15.48 -2.14
CA LEU A 97 12.92 14.73 -3.07
C LEU A 97 12.17 13.62 -2.36
N MET A 98 10.92 13.46 -2.77
CA MET A 98 10.07 12.33 -2.45
C MET A 98 9.58 11.68 -3.74
N GLU A 99 9.73 10.37 -3.84
CA GLU A 99 9.26 9.55 -4.94
C GLU A 99 8.17 8.60 -4.47
N LEU A 100 7.10 8.49 -5.26
CA LEU A 100 6.08 7.47 -5.10
C LEU A 100 6.23 6.44 -6.21
N TRP A 101 6.47 5.19 -5.82
CA TRP A 101 6.48 4.03 -6.69
C TRP A 101 5.25 3.19 -6.44
N VAL A 102 4.56 2.77 -7.49
CA VAL A 102 3.34 1.94 -7.40
C VAL A 102 3.59 0.64 -8.13
N MET A 103 3.22 -0.48 -7.51
CA MET A 103 3.22 -1.78 -8.17
C MET A 103 2.04 -1.84 -9.14
N GLU A 104 2.33 -1.73 -10.43
CA GLU A 104 1.31 -1.77 -11.49
C GLU A 104 0.92 -3.22 -11.82
N ASP A 105 1.90 -4.11 -11.91
CA ASP A 105 1.71 -5.54 -12.16
C ASP A 105 2.18 -6.33 -10.93
N HIS A 106 1.23 -6.96 -10.24
CA HIS A 106 1.51 -7.72 -9.02
C HIS A 106 2.06 -9.13 -9.33
N GLU A 107 1.67 -9.73 -10.44
CA GLU A 107 2.15 -11.06 -10.82
C GLU A 107 3.61 -10.98 -11.28
N LYS A 108 3.95 -9.94 -12.05
CA LYS A 108 5.31 -9.71 -12.55
C LYS A 108 6.17 -8.83 -11.64
N LYS A 109 5.63 -8.37 -10.51
CA LYS A 109 6.27 -7.44 -9.56
C LYS A 109 6.82 -6.17 -10.24
N VAL A 110 6.08 -5.63 -11.21
CA VAL A 110 6.51 -4.44 -11.96
C VAL A 110 6.12 -3.18 -11.19
N TRP A 111 7.14 -2.42 -10.83
CA TRP A 111 7.00 -1.12 -10.20
C TRP A 111 7.12 -0.01 -11.24
N ARG A 112 6.25 1.00 -11.15
CA ARG A 112 6.38 2.23 -11.92
C ARG A 112 6.43 3.42 -10.98
N ARG A 113 7.37 4.33 -11.25
CA ARG A 113 7.39 5.64 -10.60
C ARG A 113 6.17 6.43 -11.04
N HIS A 114 5.34 6.78 -10.07
CA HIS A 114 4.09 7.49 -10.30
C HIS A 114 4.24 9.00 -10.07
N ARG A 115 5.02 9.42 -9.07
CA ARG A 115 5.21 10.84 -8.76
C ARG A 115 6.63 11.11 -8.24
N LEU A 116 7.10 12.34 -8.51
CA LEU A 116 8.30 12.95 -7.94
C LEU A 116 7.90 14.32 -7.39
N ILE A 117 8.18 14.58 -6.12
CA ILE A 117 7.75 15.77 -5.39
C ILE A 117 8.97 16.43 -4.75
N SER A 118 9.13 17.74 -4.95
CA SER A 118 10.07 18.55 -4.15
C SER A 118 9.43 18.91 -2.81
N LEU A 119 10.22 18.75 -1.75
CA LEU A 119 9.89 19.07 -0.37
C LEU A 119 10.47 20.42 0.07
N ASP A 120 11.10 21.19 -0.81
CA ASP A 120 11.78 22.44 -0.43
C ASP A 120 10.82 23.50 0.12
N GLY A 121 9.63 23.61 -0.48
CA GLY A 121 8.58 24.50 0.04
C GLY A 121 8.14 24.12 1.46
N LEU A 122 8.08 22.81 1.76
CA LEU A 122 7.79 22.32 3.11
C LEU A 122 8.96 22.56 4.06
N LYS A 123 10.21 22.39 3.61
CA LYS A 123 11.39 22.70 4.42
C LYS A 123 11.46 24.17 4.79
N GLN A 124 11.18 25.08 3.86
CA GLN A 124 11.16 26.53 4.15
C GLN A 124 10.12 26.88 5.22
N LEU A 125 8.97 26.21 5.19
CA LEU A 125 7.89 26.40 6.18
C LEU A 125 8.20 25.76 7.54
N LEU A 126 8.78 24.56 7.54
CA LEU A 126 8.92 23.71 8.73
C LEU A 126 10.30 23.79 9.38
N GLY A 127 11.29 24.35 8.68
CA GLY A 127 12.69 24.41 9.07
C GLY A 127 13.49 23.12 8.80
N HIS A 128 12.84 22.03 8.41
CA HIS A 128 13.44 20.73 8.13
C HIS A 128 12.61 19.92 7.12
N TYR A 129 13.19 18.90 6.50
CA TYR A 129 12.46 18.01 5.60
C TYR A 129 11.54 17.08 6.39
N PRO A 130 10.23 17.05 6.09
CA PRO A 130 9.30 16.15 6.77
C PRO A 130 9.41 14.72 6.23
N SER A 131 9.08 13.73 7.05
CA SER A 131 9.08 12.31 6.67
C SER A 131 7.67 11.85 6.27
N PRO A 132 7.49 11.23 5.09
CA PRO A 132 6.18 10.76 4.65
C PRO A 132 5.75 9.48 5.37
N GLU A 133 4.65 9.53 6.12
CA GLU A 133 4.21 8.39 6.94
C GLU A 133 3.07 7.58 6.32
N ALA A 134 2.11 8.20 5.63
CA ALA A 134 1.00 7.45 5.00
C ALA A 134 0.35 8.27 3.89
N TYR A 135 -0.41 7.61 3.01
CA TYR A 135 -1.41 8.29 2.18
C TYR A 135 -2.76 8.21 2.87
N TYR A 136 -3.40 9.37 3.08
CA TYR A 136 -4.78 9.43 3.55
C TYR A 136 -5.76 9.10 2.41
N ASN A 137 -5.44 9.59 1.21
CA ASN A 137 -6.08 9.23 -0.06
C ASN A 137 -5.08 9.46 -1.21
N SER A 138 -5.50 9.33 -2.47
CA SER A 138 -4.61 9.48 -3.63
C SER A 138 -3.94 10.84 -3.78
N ASP A 139 -4.50 11.86 -3.14
CA ASP A 139 -4.07 13.25 -3.29
C ASP A 139 -3.45 13.81 -2.03
N ILE A 140 -3.60 13.14 -0.88
CA ILE A 140 -3.16 13.65 0.42
C ILE A 140 -2.21 12.67 1.08
N ALA A 141 -0.97 13.08 1.32
CA ALA A 141 -0.06 12.39 2.23
C ALA A 141 -0.11 13.00 3.64
N LEU A 142 0.09 12.13 4.61
CA LEU A 142 0.43 12.46 5.96
C LEU A 142 1.95 12.50 6.09
N MET A 143 2.49 13.66 6.46
CA MET A 143 3.91 13.87 6.67
C MET A 143 4.16 14.19 8.14
N GLU A 144 5.17 13.57 8.72
CA GLU A 144 5.66 13.85 10.05
C GLU A 144 6.72 14.96 10.00
N ALA A 145 6.57 15.99 10.83
CA ALA A 145 7.46 17.14 10.91
C ALA A 145 7.57 17.61 12.37
N TRP A 146 8.01 16.72 13.25
CA TRP A 146 7.89 16.88 14.70
C TRP A 146 8.31 18.28 15.21
N PRO A 147 7.49 18.93 16.07
CA PRO A 147 6.25 18.47 16.73
C PRO A 147 4.97 18.64 15.89
N LYS A 148 5.11 18.89 14.58
CA LYS A 148 3.99 19.10 13.67
C LYS A 148 3.72 17.84 12.86
N VAL A 149 2.47 17.71 12.43
CA VAL A 149 2.04 16.76 11.41
C VAL A 149 1.43 17.57 10.27
N VAL A 150 1.75 17.21 9.04
CA VAL A 150 1.33 17.95 7.84
C VAL A 150 0.51 17.05 6.94
N PHE A 151 -0.72 17.46 6.66
CA PHE A 151 -1.51 16.90 5.57
C PHE A 151 -1.13 17.64 4.31
N TYR A 152 -0.40 16.98 3.42
CA TYR A 152 0.12 17.58 2.20
C TYR A 152 -0.68 17.11 0.98
N LYS A 153 -1.24 18.06 0.23
CA LYS A 153 -2.05 17.79 -0.96
C LYS A 153 -1.19 17.91 -2.22
N PHE A 154 -1.06 16.80 -2.95
CA PHE A 154 -0.35 16.68 -4.22
C PHE A 154 -1.26 17.06 -5.40
N GLN A 155 -1.56 18.35 -5.58
CA GLN A 155 -2.25 18.88 -6.77
C GLN A 155 -1.45 20.04 -7.38
N ALA A 156 -1.82 20.49 -8.59
CA ALA A 156 -1.11 21.52 -9.37
C ALA A 156 -0.94 22.88 -8.64
N GLY A 157 -1.66 23.10 -7.53
CA GLY A 157 -1.43 24.19 -6.59
C GLY A 157 -1.31 23.65 -5.17
N SER A 158 -0.25 22.87 -4.92
CA SER A 158 -0.03 22.13 -3.68
C SER A 158 -0.40 22.93 -2.45
N SER A 159 -1.30 22.37 -1.65
CA SER A 159 -1.76 22.98 -0.41
C SER A 159 -1.43 22.06 0.76
N TYR A 160 -1.28 22.64 1.94
CA TYR A 160 -0.95 21.89 3.14
C TYR A 160 -1.77 22.38 4.32
N LYS A 161 -2.06 21.46 5.24
CA LYS A 161 -2.58 21.78 6.56
C LYS A 161 -1.59 21.30 7.60
N VAL A 162 -1.03 22.23 8.36
CA VAL A 162 -0.16 21.94 9.49
C VAL A 162 -1.02 21.79 10.73
N VAL A 163 -0.83 20.67 11.44
CA VAL A 163 -1.46 20.39 12.72
C VAL A 163 -0.33 20.26 13.75
N ASN A 164 -0.45 20.95 14.88
CA ASN A 164 0.46 20.74 15.99
C ASN A 164 0.04 19.45 16.70
N ALA A 165 0.97 18.49 16.86
CA ALA A 165 0.63 17.20 17.43
C ALA A 165 0.20 17.31 18.90
N MET A 166 0.57 18.39 19.61
CA MET A 166 0.28 18.61 21.04
C MET A 166 0.59 17.39 21.92
N LEU A 167 1.56 16.58 21.51
CA LEU A 167 2.01 15.39 22.22
C LEU A 167 3.30 15.74 22.97
N GLU A 168 3.44 15.26 24.21
CA GLU A 168 4.63 15.48 25.03
C GLU A 168 5.87 14.80 24.43
N ASN A 169 5.67 13.63 23.81
CA ASN A 169 6.73 12.81 23.23
C ASN A 169 6.46 12.52 21.75
N LYS A 170 7.55 12.37 20.98
CA LYS A 170 7.50 11.97 19.58
C LYS A 170 6.89 10.57 19.46
N PRO A 171 5.88 10.35 18.61
CA PRO A 171 5.35 9.01 18.37
C PRO A 171 6.42 8.17 17.66
N ASP A 172 6.57 6.91 18.08
CA ASP A 172 7.42 5.95 17.38
C ASP A 172 6.83 5.57 16.02
N GLU A 173 5.51 5.65 15.88
CA GLU A 173 4.80 5.22 14.68
C GLU A 173 3.49 5.99 14.46
N ILE A 174 3.21 6.29 13.20
CA ILE A 174 1.93 6.83 12.74
C ILE A 174 1.38 5.89 11.67
N PHE A 175 0.20 5.33 11.93
CA PHE A 175 -0.49 4.42 11.03
C PHE A 175 -1.98 4.73 10.95
N LYS A 176 -2.60 4.32 9.85
CA LYS A 176 -4.05 4.36 9.70
C LYS A 176 -4.63 3.19 10.50
N LEU A 177 -5.46 3.48 11.51
CA LEU A 177 -6.23 2.45 12.17
C LEU A 177 -7.29 1.91 11.19
N GLN A 178 -7.19 0.63 10.85
CA GLN A 178 -8.28 -0.12 10.25
C GLN A 178 -8.96 -0.87 11.38
N SER A 179 -10.21 -0.52 11.66
CA SER A 179 -11.00 -1.22 12.67
C SER A 179 -11.54 -2.53 12.08
N ASP A 180 -11.71 -3.51 12.96
CA ASP A 180 -12.47 -4.74 12.79
C ASP A 180 -13.92 -4.56 12.30
N PHE A 181 -14.49 -3.34 12.37
CA PHE A 181 -15.76 -3.01 11.70
C PHE A 181 -15.63 -2.96 10.17
N GLU A 182 -14.42 -2.79 9.63
CA GLU A 182 -14.15 -2.81 8.20
C GLU A 182 -13.78 -4.24 7.77
N ILE A 183 -14.53 -4.81 6.83
CA ILE A 183 -14.24 -6.14 6.29
C ILE A 183 -12.89 -6.07 5.54
N VAL A 184 -11.83 -6.57 6.16
CA VAL A 184 -10.55 -6.81 5.50
C VAL A 184 -10.66 -8.14 4.77
N ASN A 185 -10.92 -8.08 3.47
CA ASN A 185 -10.93 -9.29 2.64
C ASN A 185 -9.47 -9.72 2.39
N LEU A 186 -8.95 -10.57 3.27
CA LEU A 186 -7.67 -11.28 3.08
C LEU A 186 -7.77 -12.33 1.98
N ARG A 187 -8.98 -12.77 1.64
CA ARG A 187 -9.20 -13.46 0.37
C ARG A 187 -8.99 -12.38 -0.68
N GLY A 188 -8.01 -12.55 -1.57
CA GLY A 188 -7.74 -11.61 -2.65
C GLY A 188 -9.02 -11.16 -3.36
N PRO A 189 -8.99 -10.05 -4.12
CA PRO A 189 -10.15 -9.67 -4.91
C PRO A 189 -10.61 -10.90 -5.65
N TRP A 190 -11.86 -11.31 -5.41
CA TRP A 190 -12.51 -12.42 -6.10
C TRP A 190 -12.03 -12.33 -7.54
N ARG A 191 -11.24 -13.31 -7.99
CA ARG A 191 -10.88 -13.42 -9.40
C ARG A 191 -12.22 -13.61 -10.08
N TRP A 192 -12.84 -12.50 -10.51
CA TRP A 192 -13.97 -12.55 -11.41
C TRP A 192 -13.45 -13.37 -12.59
N PRO A 193 -13.98 -14.57 -12.88
CA PRO A 193 -13.68 -15.20 -14.14
C PRO A 193 -14.19 -14.21 -15.18
N ASP A 194 -13.25 -13.61 -15.92
CA ASP A 194 -13.45 -12.87 -17.15
C ASP A 194 -14.88 -12.35 -17.37
N PHE A 195 -15.10 -11.08 -17.05
CA PHE A 195 -16.36 -10.38 -17.33
C PHE A 195 -16.77 -10.43 -18.82
N SER A 196 -15.91 -10.89 -19.72
CA SER A 196 -16.28 -11.20 -21.10
C SER A 196 -17.45 -12.19 -21.19
N PHE A 197 -17.64 -13.09 -20.21
CA PHE A 197 -18.78 -14.01 -20.20
C PHE A 197 -20.10 -13.33 -19.79
N ILE A 198 -20.06 -12.38 -18.84
CA ILE A 198 -21.26 -11.65 -18.38
C ILE A 198 -21.71 -10.64 -19.43
N PHE A 199 -20.78 -9.94 -20.10
CA PHE A 199 -21.13 -9.06 -21.21
C PHE A 199 -21.68 -9.85 -22.42
N PHE A 200 -21.19 -11.08 -22.67
CA PHE A 200 -21.75 -11.95 -23.72
C PHE A 200 -23.20 -12.36 -23.41
N LEU A 201 -23.50 -12.74 -22.17
CA LEU A 201 -24.86 -13.14 -21.76
C LEU A 201 -25.84 -11.96 -21.78
N PHE A 202 -25.42 -10.78 -21.34
CA PHE A 202 -26.26 -9.58 -21.40
C PHE A 202 -26.53 -9.14 -22.85
N GLY A 203 -25.50 -9.13 -23.70
CA GLY A 203 -25.64 -8.82 -25.12
C GLY A 203 -26.51 -9.82 -25.88
N PHE A 204 -26.36 -11.12 -25.60
CA PHE A 204 -27.17 -12.17 -26.22
C PHE A 204 -28.64 -12.10 -25.80
N SER A 205 -28.94 -11.81 -24.52
CA SER A 205 -30.34 -11.67 -24.08
C SER A 205 -31.02 -10.47 -24.72
N LEU A 206 -30.34 -9.31 -24.82
CA LEU A 206 -30.85 -8.11 -25.48
C LEU A 206 -31.08 -8.35 -26.98
N PHE A 207 -30.17 -9.09 -27.64
CA PHE A 207 -30.36 -9.49 -29.03
C PHE A 207 -31.59 -10.40 -29.20
N CYS A 208 -31.78 -11.40 -28.34
CA CYS A 208 -32.94 -12.27 -28.39
C CYS A 208 -34.26 -11.52 -28.12
N TYR A 209 -34.28 -10.57 -27.19
CA TYR A 209 -35.44 -9.72 -26.93
C TYR A 209 -35.74 -8.80 -28.11
N PHE A 210 -34.72 -8.22 -28.74
CA PHE A 210 -34.90 -7.36 -29.91
C PHE A 210 -35.41 -8.14 -31.12
N VAL A 211 -34.87 -9.34 -31.37
CA VAL A 211 -35.33 -10.23 -32.45
C VAL A 211 -36.78 -10.66 -32.24
N ARG A 212 -37.20 -11.00 -31.01
CA ARG A 212 -38.61 -11.31 -30.71
C ARG A 212 -39.52 -10.11 -30.88
N PHE A 213 -39.10 -8.92 -30.46
CA PHE A 213 -39.86 -7.69 -30.62
C PHE A 213 -40.06 -7.30 -32.09
N VAL A 214 -39.03 -7.48 -32.94
CA VAL A 214 -39.10 -7.15 -34.38
C VAL A 214 -39.85 -8.20 -35.19
N LEU A 215 -39.78 -9.49 -34.82
CA LEU A 215 -40.43 -10.58 -35.54
C LEU A 215 -41.84 -10.91 -35.04
N GLY A 216 -42.31 -10.30 -33.95
CA GLY A 216 -43.67 -10.50 -33.43
C GLY A 216 -43.96 -11.91 -32.94
N LEU A 217 -42.94 -12.60 -32.40
CA LEU A 217 -43.02 -13.94 -31.79
C LEU A 217 -43.10 -13.88 -30.27
#